data_AF-R7AKJ4-F1
#
_entry.id   AF-R7AKJ4-F1
#
_cell.length_a   1.000
_cell.length_b   1.000
_cell.length_c   1.000
_cell.angle_alpha   90.00
_cell.angle_beta   90.00
_cell.angle_gamma   90.00
#
_symmetry.space_group_name_H-M   'P 1'
#
loop_
_entity.id
_entity.type
_entity.pdbx_description
1 polymer ?
#
loop_
_entity_poly.entity_id
_entity_poly.type
_entity_poly.pdbx_seq_one_letter_code
_entity_poly.pdbx_strand_id
1 'polypeptide(L)'
;MKPLEQMNIVDDFLAGSLIGHKEYGEAASRYILSCILNRKIGKLNVVTQKFLIGDNPERHGIRMDVYLDEEEGEIFDVEPDKNNNAKDIASLPKRARFYHDKIDTANLKSGSNYDDLRNVIVIFIMPYDPFELSRMVYTVKKSCVEVPDMPYDDGDRTIFLYTGGTEGHPTEQLRQLLHYMENSVEENACTKELQELHKMVEAVKQDGEVGLAYMKSFEIEEKIRQEGIEEGRQEGIEEGRLEGTIRIARKLGQTDEQIIALLQEDSHITREQAEEALAKYSSN
;
A
#
# COMPACT_ATOMS: atom_id res chain seq x y z
N MET A 1 -15.17 9.11 -1.48
CA MET A 1 -15.09 8.14 -0.36
C MET A 1 -16.42 7.43 -0.15
N LYS A 2 -16.34 6.19 0.29
CA LYS A 2 -17.46 5.29 0.62
C LYS A 2 -17.87 5.51 2.09
N PRO A 3 -19.17 5.61 2.45
CA PRO A 3 -19.60 5.72 3.85
C PRO A 3 -19.03 4.61 4.73
N LEU A 4 -18.71 4.91 6.00
CA LEU A 4 -18.11 3.95 6.95
C LEU A 4 -18.92 2.65 7.06
N GLU A 5 -20.25 2.74 7.13
CA GLU A 5 -21.15 1.59 7.20
C GLU A 5 -21.00 0.64 6.01
N GLN A 6 -20.70 1.20 4.83
CA GLN A 6 -20.54 0.45 3.59
C GLN A 6 -19.12 -0.11 3.43
N MET A 7 -18.13 0.34 4.21
CA MET A 7 -16.74 -0.13 4.10
C MET A 7 -16.59 -1.63 4.37
N ASN A 8 -15.59 -2.22 3.72
CA ASN A 8 -15.18 -3.61 3.90
C ASN A 8 -13.73 -3.67 4.39
N ILE A 9 -13.23 -4.84 4.80
CA ILE A 9 -11.89 -4.95 5.41
C ILE A 9 -10.77 -4.63 4.42
N VAL A 10 -11.01 -4.71 3.11
CA VAL A 10 -9.99 -4.23 2.14
C VAL A 10 -9.92 -2.70 2.06
N ASP A 11 -10.83 -1.94 2.69
CA ASP A 11 -10.72 -0.48 2.82
C ASP A 11 -9.73 -0.09 3.92
N ASP A 12 -8.64 0.60 3.55
CA ASP A 12 -7.49 0.94 4.42
C ASP A 12 -7.93 1.55 5.76
N PHE A 13 -8.91 2.46 5.73
CA PHE A 13 -9.44 3.09 6.93
C PHE A 13 -10.09 2.08 7.89
N LEU A 14 -10.92 1.16 7.37
CA LEU A 14 -11.60 0.16 8.19
C LEU A 14 -10.61 -0.91 8.66
N ALA A 15 -9.69 -1.35 7.80
CA ALA A 15 -8.62 -2.27 8.16
C ALA A 15 -7.79 -1.73 9.33
N GLY A 16 -7.30 -0.49 9.19
CA GLY A 16 -6.51 0.19 10.21
C GLY A 16 -7.29 0.41 11.51
N SER A 17 -8.58 0.76 11.41
CA SER A 17 -9.45 0.95 12.58
C SER A 17 -9.73 -0.35 13.32
N LEU A 18 -10.03 -1.45 12.59
CA LEU A 18 -10.28 -2.76 13.18
C LEU A 18 -9.04 -3.29 13.88
N ILE A 19 -7.90 -3.29 13.18
CA ILE A 19 -6.64 -3.84 13.66
C ILE A 19 -6.05 -2.98 14.78
N GLY A 20 -6.21 -1.66 14.72
CA GLY A 20 -5.79 -0.72 15.76
C GLY A 20 -6.74 -0.64 16.96
N HIS A 21 -7.91 -1.29 16.89
CA HIS A 21 -8.90 -1.22 17.96
C HIS A 21 -8.38 -1.89 19.24
N LYS A 22 -8.43 -1.19 20.37
CA LYS A 22 -7.86 -1.66 21.65
C LYS A 22 -8.45 -2.99 22.13
N GLU A 23 -9.74 -3.23 21.85
CA GLU A 23 -10.45 -4.43 22.30
C GLU A 23 -10.45 -5.56 21.26
N TYR A 24 -10.51 -5.21 19.98
CA TYR A 24 -10.78 -6.18 18.91
C TYR A 24 -9.57 -6.47 18.02
N GLY A 25 -8.60 -5.56 17.98
CA GLY A 25 -7.46 -5.61 17.06
C GLY A 25 -6.67 -6.90 17.17
N GLU A 26 -6.25 -7.26 18.39
CA GLU A 26 -5.48 -8.50 18.61
C GLU A 26 -6.27 -9.75 18.18
N ALA A 27 -7.53 -9.86 18.58
CA ALA A 27 -8.36 -11.02 18.28
C ALA A 27 -8.63 -11.15 16.77
N ALA A 28 -8.94 -10.04 16.10
CA ALA A 28 -9.16 -9.99 14.66
C ALA A 28 -7.87 -10.36 13.89
N SER A 29 -6.74 -9.74 14.23
CA SER A 29 -5.44 -10.03 13.61
C SER A 29 -5.03 -11.49 13.78
N ARG A 30 -5.22 -12.06 14.99
CA ARG A 30 -4.90 -13.46 15.28
C ARG A 30 -5.73 -14.42 14.44
N TYR A 31 -7.03 -14.16 14.28
CA TYR A 31 -7.90 -14.96 13.43
C TYR A 31 -7.49 -14.87 11.95
N ILE A 32 -7.27 -13.65 11.44
CA ILE A 32 -6.86 -13.41 10.05
C ILE A 32 -5.55 -14.14 9.75
N LEU A 33 -4.51 -13.94 10.56
CA LEU A 33 -3.22 -14.61 10.40
C LEU A 33 -3.34 -16.14 10.50
N SER A 34 -4.19 -16.66 11.40
CA SER A 34 -4.43 -18.10 11.49
C SER A 34 -5.01 -18.69 10.21
N CYS A 35 -5.90 -17.96 9.53
CA CYS A 35 -6.45 -18.39 8.24
C CYS A 35 -5.38 -18.38 7.13
N ILE A 36 -4.58 -17.31 7.08
CA ILE A 36 -3.56 -17.10 6.04
C ILE A 36 -2.44 -18.13 6.17
N LEU A 37 -1.94 -18.36 7.38
CA LEU A 37 -0.80 -19.23 7.65
C LEU A 37 -1.20 -20.67 7.94
N ASN A 38 -2.50 -20.95 8.04
CA ASN A 38 -3.06 -22.26 8.37
C ASN A 38 -2.42 -22.89 9.63
N ARG A 39 -2.19 -22.05 10.65
CA ARG A 39 -1.66 -22.46 11.96
C ARG A 39 -2.29 -21.62 13.06
N LYS A 40 -2.19 -22.11 14.29
CA LYS A 40 -2.55 -21.29 15.45
C LYS A 40 -1.53 -20.17 15.60
N ILE A 41 -2.04 -18.96 15.83
CA ILE A 41 -1.23 -17.78 16.15
C ILE A 41 -1.34 -17.53 17.65
N GLY A 42 -0.19 -17.28 18.26
CA GLY A 42 -0.04 -16.94 19.67
C GLY A 42 -0.59 -15.56 20.01
N LYS A 43 -0.11 -15.02 21.13
CA LYS A 43 -0.42 -13.66 21.55
C LYS A 43 0.25 -12.67 20.61
N LEU A 44 -0.44 -11.61 20.21
CA LEU A 44 0.08 -10.60 19.30
C LEU A 44 0.21 -9.25 20.00
N ASN A 45 1.36 -8.60 19.83
CA ASN A 45 1.46 -7.17 20.00
C ASN A 45 1.18 -6.49 18.65
N VAL A 46 0.11 -5.69 18.59
CA VAL A 46 -0.37 -5.06 17.36
C VAL A 46 -0.01 -3.58 17.36
N VAL A 47 0.66 -3.13 16.29
CA VAL A 47 1.00 -1.72 16.07
C VAL A 47 0.57 -1.32 14.67
N THR A 48 -0.43 -0.43 14.57
CA THR A 48 -0.84 0.16 13.29
C THR A 48 0.04 1.35 12.94
N GLN A 49 0.26 1.56 11.62
CA GLN A 49 1.02 2.70 11.08
C GLN A 49 2.42 2.84 11.71
N LYS A 50 3.19 1.73 11.74
CA LYS A 50 4.53 1.71 12.33
C LYS A 50 5.55 2.29 11.36
N PHE A 51 6.24 3.34 11.80
CA PHE A 51 7.34 3.95 11.05
C PHE A 51 8.67 3.32 11.44
N LEU A 52 9.41 2.81 10.47
CA LEU A 52 10.83 2.48 10.60
C LEU A 52 11.63 3.48 9.76
N ILE A 53 12.22 4.47 10.44
CA ILE A 53 12.95 5.55 9.79
C ILE A 53 14.26 5.06 9.15
N GLY A 54 14.74 5.79 8.14
CA GLY A 54 16.06 5.57 7.59
C GLY A 54 17.15 5.83 8.64
N ASP A 55 18.30 5.16 8.46
CA ASP A 55 19.43 5.25 9.41
C ASP A 55 20.01 6.67 9.50
N ASN A 56 19.70 7.50 8.51
CA ASN A 56 19.95 8.94 8.50
C ASN A 56 18.91 9.65 7.59
N PRO A 57 18.86 11.00 7.57
CA PRO A 57 17.87 11.76 6.79
C PRO A 57 17.93 11.56 5.26
N GLU A 58 19.02 11.03 4.72
CA GLU A 58 19.18 10.75 3.28
C GLU A 58 18.73 9.34 2.91
N ARG A 59 18.38 8.49 3.89
CA ARG A 59 17.96 7.11 3.67
C ARG A 59 16.45 6.97 3.75
N HIS A 60 15.92 6.13 2.88
CA HIS A 60 14.50 5.79 2.86
C HIS A 60 14.12 4.97 4.10
N GLY A 61 12.95 5.25 4.67
CA GLY A 61 12.32 4.44 5.73
C GLY A 61 11.16 3.60 5.17
N ILE A 62 10.43 2.91 6.03
CA ILE A 62 9.15 2.30 5.66
C ILE A 62 8.06 2.76 6.63
N ARG A 63 6.82 2.77 6.15
CA ARG A 63 5.62 2.89 6.97
C ARG A 63 4.84 1.61 6.75
N MET A 64 4.77 0.79 7.79
CA MET A 64 4.02 -0.45 7.80
C MET A 64 2.59 -0.14 8.22
N ASP A 65 1.61 -0.62 7.48
CA ASP A 65 0.21 -0.42 7.82
C ASP A 65 -0.15 -1.18 9.10
N VAL A 66 0.34 -2.41 9.21
CA VAL A 66 0.07 -3.30 10.35
C VAL A 66 1.32 -4.12 10.69
N TYR A 67 2.00 -3.72 11.75
CA TYR A 67 3.08 -4.51 12.36
C TYR A 67 2.51 -5.40 13.47
N LEU A 68 2.77 -6.70 13.38
CA LEU A 68 2.30 -7.70 14.34
C LEU A 68 3.50 -8.49 14.85
N ASP A 69 3.66 -8.54 16.17
CA ASP A 69 4.74 -9.29 16.82
C ASP A 69 4.12 -10.42 17.67
N GLU A 70 4.32 -11.67 17.23
CA GLU A 70 3.88 -12.85 17.97
C GLU A 70 4.85 -13.20 19.09
N GLU A 71 4.35 -13.39 20.31
CA GLU A 71 5.17 -13.82 21.43
C GLU A 71 5.83 -15.17 21.14
N GLU A 72 7.18 -15.21 21.22
CA GLU A 72 8.00 -16.39 20.89
C GLU A 72 7.80 -16.95 19.47
N GLY A 73 7.30 -16.13 18.53
CA GLY A 73 6.92 -16.55 17.19
C GLY A 73 7.57 -15.73 16.09
N GLU A 74 6.78 -15.41 15.06
CA GLU A 74 7.22 -14.69 13.87
C GLU A 74 6.82 -13.20 13.95
N ILE A 75 7.48 -12.37 13.16
CA ILE A 75 7.07 -10.98 12.94
C ILE A 75 6.27 -10.93 11.64
N PHE A 76 5.13 -10.27 11.66
CA PHE A 76 4.31 -10.07 10.48
C PHE A 76 4.21 -8.59 10.13
N ASP A 77 4.21 -8.36 8.83
CA ASP A 77 3.75 -7.14 8.21
C ASP A 77 2.53 -7.45 7.35
N VAL A 78 1.43 -6.73 7.54
CA VAL A 78 0.22 -6.91 6.74
C VAL A 78 -0.13 -5.61 6.04
N GLU A 79 -0.09 -5.65 4.71
CA GLU A 79 -0.17 -4.50 3.82
C GLU A 79 -1.35 -4.67 2.85
N PRO A 80 -2.55 -4.15 3.17
CA PRO A 80 -3.58 -3.95 2.17
C PRO A 80 -3.03 -3.07 1.03
N ASP A 81 -3.10 -3.55 -0.21
CA ASP A 81 -2.54 -2.81 -1.34
C ASP A 81 -3.54 -2.72 -2.50
N LYS A 82 -3.89 -1.49 -2.88
CA LYS A 82 -4.77 -1.17 -4.02
C LYS A 82 -4.03 -0.53 -5.19
N ASN A 83 -2.70 -0.42 -5.12
CA ASN A 83 -1.87 0.26 -6.11
C ASN A 83 -1.65 -0.60 -7.36
N ASN A 84 -2.70 -0.71 -8.19
CA ASN A 84 -2.75 -1.61 -9.35
C ASN A 84 -2.14 -1.02 -10.64
N ASN A 85 -1.42 0.09 -10.57
CA ASN A 85 -0.77 0.64 -11.76
C ASN A 85 0.53 -0.13 -12.08
N ALA A 86 0.92 -0.12 -13.36
CA ALA A 86 2.04 -0.93 -13.85
C ALA A 86 3.38 -0.64 -13.16
N LYS A 87 3.62 0.62 -12.75
CA LYS A 87 4.87 1.01 -12.08
C LYS A 87 4.95 0.42 -10.68
N ASP A 88 3.86 0.50 -9.93
CA ASP A 88 3.81 -0.02 -8.56
C ASP A 88 3.89 -1.55 -8.55
N ILE A 89 3.14 -2.22 -9.44
CA ILE A 89 3.24 -3.68 -9.64
C ILE A 89 4.68 -4.10 -9.97
N ALA A 90 5.34 -3.42 -10.91
CA ALA A 90 6.72 -3.74 -11.28
C ALA A 90 7.74 -3.54 -10.14
N SER A 91 7.44 -2.63 -9.21
CA SER A 91 8.30 -2.34 -8.06
C SER A 91 8.03 -3.23 -6.84
N LEU A 92 6.88 -3.93 -6.82
CA LEU A 92 6.37 -4.67 -5.66
C LEU A 92 7.38 -5.68 -5.08
N PRO A 93 8.10 -6.52 -5.87
CA PRO A 93 9.11 -7.43 -5.30
C PRO A 93 10.27 -6.70 -4.62
N LYS A 94 10.66 -5.52 -5.14
CA LYS A 94 11.73 -4.71 -4.52
C LYS A 94 11.25 -4.04 -3.24
N ARG A 95 9.98 -3.61 -3.20
CA ARG A 95 9.34 -3.07 -1.99
C ARG A 95 9.28 -4.10 -0.88
N ALA A 96 8.79 -5.32 -1.18
CA ALA A 96 8.75 -6.43 -0.23
C ALA A 96 10.14 -6.74 0.35
N ARG A 97 11.17 -6.85 -0.51
CA ARG A 97 12.55 -7.05 -0.06
C ARG A 97 13.06 -5.94 0.86
N PHE A 98 12.74 -4.69 0.56
CA PHE A 98 13.16 -3.55 1.39
C PHE A 98 12.45 -3.54 2.74
N TYR A 99 11.22 -4.04 2.80
CA TYR A 99 10.47 -4.16 4.04
C TYR A 99 11.08 -5.22 4.96
N HIS A 100 11.42 -6.40 4.44
CA HIS A 100 12.18 -7.42 5.18
C HIS A 100 13.48 -6.84 5.78
N ASP A 101 14.31 -6.18 4.97
CA ASP A 101 15.56 -5.54 5.43
C ASP A 101 15.36 -4.56 6.59
N LYS A 102 14.31 -3.73 6.52
CA LYS A 102 14.02 -2.75 7.57
C LYS A 102 13.46 -3.39 8.83
N ILE A 103 12.63 -4.42 8.69
CA ILE A 103 12.12 -5.18 9.83
C ILE A 103 13.28 -5.90 10.52
N ASP A 104 14.15 -6.59 9.78
CA ASP A 104 15.32 -7.26 10.34
C ASP A 104 16.25 -6.28 11.07
N THR A 105 16.56 -5.15 10.44
CA THR A 105 17.40 -4.11 11.04
C THR A 105 16.82 -3.57 12.34
N ALA A 106 15.49 -3.43 12.42
CA ALA A 106 14.81 -2.96 13.63
C ALA A 106 14.75 -4.01 14.74
N ASN A 107 14.86 -5.30 14.41
CA ASN A 107 14.67 -6.40 15.35
C ASN A 107 15.95 -7.14 15.74
N LEU A 108 17.06 -6.96 15.01
CA LEU A 108 18.37 -7.49 15.37
C LEU A 108 19.24 -6.43 16.07
N LYS A 109 19.50 -6.62 17.36
CA LYS A 109 20.28 -5.65 18.15
C LYS A 109 21.79 -5.77 17.85
N SER A 110 22.49 -4.65 18.02
CA SER A 110 23.96 -4.65 17.97
C SER A 110 24.51 -5.59 19.04
N GLY A 111 25.39 -6.51 18.62
CA GLY A 111 25.98 -7.54 19.49
C GLY A 111 25.20 -8.86 19.58
N SER A 112 24.04 -8.98 18.92
CA SER A 112 23.32 -10.26 18.76
C SER A 112 23.93 -11.15 17.69
N ASN A 113 23.61 -12.44 17.72
CA ASN A 113 23.98 -13.40 16.67
C ASN A 113 22.92 -13.43 15.57
N TYR A 114 23.30 -13.84 14.36
CA TYR A 114 22.33 -13.99 13.27
C TYR A 114 21.27 -15.07 13.55
N ASP A 115 21.57 -16.05 14.39
CA ASP A 115 20.59 -17.07 14.83
C ASP A 115 19.49 -16.48 15.75
N ASP A 116 19.67 -15.26 16.24
CA ASP A 116 18.64 -14.53 17.01
C ASP A 116 17.64 -13.81 16.09
N LEU A 117 17.87 -13.81 14.77
CA LEU A 117 16.97 -13.19 13.80
C LEU A 117 15.68 -14.03 13.72
N ARG A 118 14.56 -13.37 13.99
CA ARG A 118 13.24 -14.00 13.91
C ARG A 118 12.75 -14.02 12.47
N ASN A 119 12.00 -15.05 12.11
CA ASN A 119 11.34 -15.11 10.82
C ASN A 119 10.43 -13.89 10.62
N VAL A 120 10.46 -13.35 9.41
CA VAL A 120 9.64 -12.22 8.98
C VAL A 120 8.73 -12.66 7.85
N ILE A 121 7.43 -12.39 8.00
CA ILE A 121 6.43 -12.65 6.96
C ILE A 121 5.77 -11.34 6.56
N VAL A 122 6.03 -10.90 5.33
CA VAL A 122 5.35 -9.75 4.72
C VAL A 122 4.17 -10.27 3.90
N ILE A 123 2.97 -9.78 4.21
CA ILE A 123 1.70 -10.25 3.65
C ILE A 123 1.00 -9.09 2.96
N PHE A 124 0.93 -9.11 1.64
CA PHE A 124 0.14 -8.16 0.88
C PHE A 124 -1.26 -8.73 0.60
N ILE A 125 -2.30 -7.93 0.79
CA ILE A 125 -3.69 -8.29 0.51
C ILE A 125 -4.23 -7.35 -0.57
N MET A 126 -4.59 -7.90 -1.73
CA MET A 126 -4.85 -7.09 -2.93
C MET A 126 -6.16 -7.49 -3.64
N PRO A 127 -6.89 -6.53 -4.22
CA PRO A 127 -8.03 -6.76 -5.12
C PRO A 127 -7.62 -6.92 -6.60
N TYR A 128 -6.32 -7.04 -6.88
CA TYR A 128 -5.78 -7.27 -8.23
C TYR A 128 -4.75 -8.38 -8.21
N ASP A 129 -4.51 -8.98 -9.38
CA ASP A 129 -3.50 -10.03 -9.55
C ASP A 129 -2.15 -9.41 -9.95
N PRO A 130 -1.15 -9.39 -9.05
CA PRO A 130 0.15 -8.80 -9.37
C PRO A 130 0.98 -9.62 -10.36
N PHE A 131 0.61 -10.89 -10.63
CA PHE A 131 1.40 -11.81 -11.45
C PHE A 131 0.63 -12.43 -12.62
N GLU A 132 -0.65 -12.10 -12.80
CA GLU A 132 -1.49 -12.56 -13.91
C GLU A 132 -1.61 -14.09 -14.04
N LEU A 133 -1.55 -14.82 -12.92
CA LEU A 133 -1.71 -16.29 -12.89
C LEU A 133 -3.03 -16.74 -12.24
N SER A 134 -3.89 -15.80 -11.88
CA SER A 134 -5.19 -15.97 -11.22
C SER A 134 -5.12 -16.76 -9.90
N ARG A 135 -3.95 -16.88 -9.27
CA ARG A 135 -3.83 -17.65 -8.02
C ARG A 135 -4.26 -16.79 -6.83
N MET A 136 -5.02 -17.39 -5.93
CA MET A 136 -5.43 -16.71 -4.68
C MET A 136 -4.24 -16.45 -3.74
N VAL A 137 -3.26 -17.35 -3.74
CA VAL A 137 -2.08 -17.27 -2.87
C VAL A 137 -0.81 -17.45 -3.68
N TYR A 138 0.07 -16.47 -3.57
CA TYR A 138 1.46 -16.56 -4.00
C TYR A 138 2.36 -16.51 -2.77
N THR A 139 3.16 -17.54 -2.55
CA THR A 139 4.17 -17.56 -1.49
C THR A 139 5.54 -17.53 -2.14
N VAL A 140 6.31 -16.50 -1.85
CA VAL A 140 7.65 -16.28 -2.37
C VAL A 140 8.65 -16.45 -1.23
N LYS A 141 9.65 -17.29 -1.45
CA LYS A 141 10.78 -17.54 -0.56
C LYS A 141 12.06 -17.73 -1.37
N LYS A 142 13.23 -17.59 -0.74
CA LYS A 142 14.51 -17.88 -1.40
C LYS A 142 14.69 -19.39 -1.57
N SER A 143 15.39 -19.80 -2.61
CA SER A 143 15.73 -21.20 -2.89
C SER A 143 17.05 -21.31 -3.64
N CYS A 144 17.73 -22.46 -3.53
CA CYS A 144 18.91 -22.74 -4.35
C CYS A 144 18.51 -22.98 -5.81
N VAL A 145 19.22 -22.36 -6.75
CA VAL A 145 18.93 -22.49 -8.20
C VAL A 145 19.56 -23.76 -8.76
N GLU A 146 20.78 -24.08 -8.33
CA GLU A 146 21.56 -25.22 -8.80
C GLU A 146 21.03 -26.56 -8.26
N VAL A 147 20.45 -26.53 -7.05
CA VAL A 147 19.86 -27.70 -6.38
C VAL A 147 18.46 -27.33 -5.88
N PRO A 148 17.43 -27.33 -6.77
CA PRO A 148 16.09 -26.86 -6.42
C PRO A 148 15.42 -27.58 -5.24
N ASP A 149 15.77 -28.86 -5.03
CA ASP A 149 15.21 -29.68 -3.95
C ASP A 149 15.96 -29.51 -2.61
N MET A 150 17.04 -28.72 -2.58
CA MET A 150 17.77 -28.47 -1.34
C MET A 150 16.90 -27.64 -0.38
N PRO A 151 16.75 -28.06 0.90
CA PRO A 151 16.10 -27.22 1.89
C PRO A 151 16.94 -25.96 2.12
N TYR A 152 16.33 -24.83 1.86
CA TYR A 152 16.84 -23.51 2.19
C TYR A 152 15.70 -22.74 2.86
N ASP A 153 15.91 -22.34 4.10
CA ASP A 153 14.98 -21.53 4.89
C ASP A 153 15.82 -20.49 5.62
N ASP A 154 15.65 -19.24 5.24
CA ASP A 154 16.33 -18.07 5.80
C ASP A 154 15.40 -17.23 6.68
N GLY A 155 14.18 -17.73 6.95
CA GLY A 155 13.19 -17.04 7.76
C GLY A 155 12.37 -15.98 7.02
N ASP A 156 12.73 -15.61 5.78
CA ASP A 156 12.00 -14.63 4.97
C ASP A 156 10.86 -15.30 4.19
N ARG A 157 9.66 -14.73 4.31
CA ARG A 157 8.52 -15.12 3.47
C ARG A 157 7.73 -13.91 3.02
N THR A 158 7.40 -13.86 1.74
CA THR A 158 6.43 -12.90 1.22
C THR A 158 5.19 -13.64 0.74
N ILE A 159 4.01 -13.23 1.19
CA ILE A 159 2.72 -13.77 0.77
C ILE A 159 1.96 -12.67 0.05
N PHE A 160 1.55 -12.92 -1.19
CA PHE A 160 0.62 -12.07 -1.91
C PHE A 160 -0.73 -12.79 -1.97
N LEU A 161 -1.75 -12.20 -1.36
CA LEU A 161 -3.12 -12.70 -1.32
C LEU A 161 -3.95 -11.89 -2.32
N TYR A 162 -4.27 -12.52 -3.45
CA TYR A 162 -5.19 -11.96 -4.42
C TYR A 162 -6.61 -12.44 -4.09
N THR A 163 -7.42 -11.53 -3.58
CA THR A 163 -8.79 -11.79 -3.10
C THR A 163 -9.73 -12.31 -4.20
N GLY A 164 -9.53 -11.87 -5.46
CA GLY A 164 -10.26 -12.36 -6.63
C GLY A 164 -9.68 -13.62 -7.29
N GLY A 165 -8.67 -14.25 -6.69
CA GLY A 165 -8.00 -15.42 -7.28
C GLY A 165 -8.90 -16.66 -7.34
N THR A 166 -8.84 -17.38 -8.46
CA THR A 166 -9.62 -18.61 -8.70
C THR A 166 -8.77 -19.87 -8.70
N GLU A 167 -7.46 -19.72 -8.90
CA GLU A 167 -6.50 -20.80 -9.03
C GLU A 167 -5.78 -21.12 -7.70
N GLY A 168 -5.30 -22.36 -7.62
CA GLY A 168 -4.67 -22.91 -6.42
C GLY A 168 -5.63 -23.72 -5.55
N HIS A 169 -5.08 -24.29 -4.47
CA HIS A 169 -5.84 -25.08 -3.50
C HIS A 169 -5.70 -24.51 -2.07
N PRO A 170 -6.10 -23.24 -1.84
CA PRO A 170 -6.12 -22.69 -0.48
C PRO A 170 -7.15 -23.43 0.38
N THR A 171 -7.01 -23.31 1.70
CA THR A 171 -8.00 -23.87 2.63
C THR A 171 -9.35 -23.18 2.43
N GLU A 172 -10.43 -23.90 2.69
CA GLU A 172 -11.79 -23.33 2.63
C GLU A 172 -11.93 -22.13 3.59
N GLN A 173 -11.29 -22.21 4.75
CA GLN A 173 -11.24 -21.12 5.71
C GLN A 173 -10.62 -19.83 5.12
N LEU A 174 -9.50 -19.95 4.40
CA LEU A 174 -8.87 -18.79 3.76
C LEU A 174 -9.74 -18.24 2.61
N ARG A 175 -10.36 -19.11 1.81
CA ARG A 175 -11.28 -18.69 0.74
C ARG A 175 -12.44 -17.86 1.29
N GLN A 176 -13.07 -18.35 2.36
CA GLN A 176 -14.21 -17.68 3.00
C GLN A 176 -13.78 -16.36 3.66
N LEU A 177 -12.59 -16.32 4.29
CA LEU A 177 -12.03 -15.08 4.81
C LEU A 177 -11.83 -14.03 3.72
N LEU A 178 -11.14 -14.37 2.62
CA LEU A 178 -10.85 -13.40 1.55
C LEU A 178 -12.14 -12.89 0.89
N HIS A 179 -13.11 -13.79 0.65
CA HIS A 179 -14.44 -13.39 0.15
C HIS A 179 -15.14 -12.41 1.10
N TYR A 180 -15.09 -12.68 2.41
CA TYR A 180 -15.64 -11.80 3.44
C TYR A 180 -14.88 -10.46 3.56
N MET A 181 -13.56 -10.45 3.37
CA MET A 181 -12.77 -9.21 3.43
C MET A 181 -13.15 -8.22 2.33
N GLU A 182 -13.46 -8.70 1.12
CA GLU A 182 -14.00 -7.85 0.05
C GLU A 182 -15.49 -7.52 0.24
N ASN A 183 -16.24 -8.40 0.91
CA ASN A 183 -17.68 -8.29 1.05
C ASN A 183 -18.10 -8.49 2.52
N SER A 184 -17.73 -7.52 3.38
CA SER A 184 -17.87 -7.63 4.84
C SER A 184 -19.32 -7.38 5.32
N VAL A 185 -20.20 -8.31 4.96
CA VAL A 185 -21.63 -8.35 5.33
C VAL A 185 -21.96 -9.66 6.05
N GLU A 186 -23.04 -9.65 6.83
CA GLU A 186 -23.45 -10.78 7.68
C GLU A 186 -23.63 -12.08 6.87
N GLU A 187 -24.19 -11.98 5.66
CA GLU A 187 -24.45 -13.14 4.79
C GLU A 187 -23.17 -13.88 4.36
N ASN A 188 -22.05 -13.16 4.32
CA ASN A 188 -20.74 -13.74 3.98
C ASN A 188 -19.97 -14.24 5.21
N ALA A 189 -20.48 -14.00 6.43
CA ALA A 189 -19.94 -14.54 7.66
C ALA A 189 -20.45 -15.97 7.90
N CYS A 190 -20.02 -16.90 7.04
CA CYS A 190 -20.60 -18.25 6.95
C CYS A 190 -20.15 -19.23 8.03
N THR A 191 -19.13 -18.88 8.83
CA THR A 191 -18.59 -19.72 9.92
C THR A 191 -18.72 -19.01 11.25
N LYS A 192 -18.67 -19.76 12.36
CA LYS A 192 -18.71 -19.17 13.70
C LYS A 192 -17.58 -18.15 13.89
N GLU A 193 -16.40 -18.47 13.40
CA GLU A 193 -15.23 -17.62 13.51
C GLU A 193 -15.36 -16.34 12.67
N LEU A 194 -15.92 -16.43 11.45
CA LEU A 194 -16.24 -15.25 10.65
C LEU A 194 -17.36 -14.42 11.26
N GLN A 195 -18.35 -15.03 11.92
CA GLN A 195 -19.40 -14.30 12.63
C GLN A 195 -18.83 -13.51 13.80
N GLU A 196 -17.87 -14.05 14.53
CA GLU A 196 -17.17 -13.29 15.58
C GLU A 196 -16.34 -12.15 14.98
N LEU A 197 -15.62 -12.37 13.87
CA LEU A 197 -14.94 -11.28 13.15
C LEU A 197 -15.93 -10.22 12.67
N HIS A 198 -17.10 -10.62 12.18
CA HIS A 198 -18.14 -9.71 11.71
C HIS A 198 -18.70 -8.84 12.83
N LYS A 199 -18.95 -9.41 14.01
CA LYS A 199 -19.32 -8.63 15.20
C LYS A 199 -18.28 -7.58 15.54
N MET A 200 -16.99 -7.92 15.46
CA MET A 200 -15.90 -6.96 15.70
C MET A 200 -15.91 -5.84 14.65
N VAL A 201 -16.10 -6.17 13.38
CA VAL A 201 -16.21 -5.17 12.29
C VAL A 201 -17.37 -4.21 12.53
N GLU A 202 -18.55 -4.73 12.85
CA GLU A 202 -19.74 -3.90 13.10
C GLU A 202 -19.58 -3.05 14.37
N ALA A 203 -18.98 -3.60 15.43
CA ALA A 203 -18.67 -2.82 16.63
C ALA A 203 -17.72 -1.65 16.32
N VAL A 204 -16.70 -1.86 15.50
CA VAL A 204 -15.76 -0.81 15.06
C VAL A 204 -16.45 0.24 14.19
N LYS A 205 -17.34 -0.17 13.27
CA LYS A 205 -18.12 0.78 12.45
C LYS A 205 -19.08 1.64 13.30
N GLN A 206 -19.57 1.10 14.41
CA GLN A 206 -20.49 1.78 15.33
C GLN A 206 -19.77 2.56 16.43
N ASP A 207 -18.45 2.43 16.53
CA ASP A 207 -17.64 3.15 17.51
C ASP A 207 -17.61 4.66 17.17
N GLY A 208 -18.00 5.49 18.15
CA GLY A 208 -18.06 6.94 17.98
C GLY A 208 -16.69 7.61 17.78
N GLU A 209 -15.62 7.09 18.40
CA GLU A 209 -14.26 7.60 18.18
C GLU A 209 -13.78 7.28 16.76
N VAL A 210 -14.07 6.08 16.26
CA VAL A 210 -13.79 5.68 14.88
C VAL A 210 -14.57 6.54 13.89
N GLY A 211 -15.87 6.77 14.15
CA GLY A 211 -16.70 7.65 13.34
C GLY A 211 -16.17 9.09 13.29
N LEU A 212 -15.69 9.63 14.42
CA LEU A 212 -15.05 10.94 14.48
C LEU A 212 -13.72 10.98 13.71
N ALA A 213 -12.91 9.93 13.81
CA ALA A 213 -11.68 9.80 13.04
C ALA A 213 -11.96 9.75 11.52
N TYR A 214 -13.01 9.04 11.13
CA TYR A 214 -13.44 8.94 9.73
C TYR A 214 -13.88 10.29 9.15
N MET A 215 -14.68 11.06 9.90
CA MET A 215 -15.09 12.40 9.46
C MET A 215 -13.89 13.33 9.27
N LYS A 216 -12.91 13.28 10.18
CA LYS A 216 -11.67 14.05 10.06
C LYS A 216 -10.84 13.63 8.85
N SER A 217 -10.67 12.33 8.60
CA SER A 217 -9.96 11.87 7.41
C SER A 217 -10.67 12.32 6.13
N PHE A 218 -12.00 12.31 6.14
CA PHE A 218 -12.80 12.76 5.01
C PHE A 218 -12.59 14.26 4.72
N GLU A 219 -12.65 15.12 5.75
CA GLU A 219 -12.41 16.56 5.61
C GLU A 219 -11.00 16.87 5.09
N ILE A 220 -9.99 16.14 5.59
CA ILE A 220 -8.60 16.30 5.15
C ILE A 220 -8.45 15.89 3.68
N GLU A 221 -8.96 14.73 3.29
CA GLU A 221 -8.87 14.26 1.89
C GLU A 221 -9.63 15.19 0.94
N GLU A 222 -10.80 15.70 1.32
CA GLU A 222 -11.52 16.68 0.52
C GLU A 222 -10.69 17.96 0.33
N LYS A 223 -10.08 18.47 1.40
CA LYS A 223 -9.22 19.65 1.32
C LYS A 223 -8.02 19.43 0.39
N ILE A 224 -7.31 18.32 0.55
CA ILE A 224 -6.17 17.95 -0.31
C ILE A 224 -6.62 17.84 -1.77
N ARG A 225 -7.78 17.24 -2.03
CA ARG A 225 -8.33 17.12 -3.38
C ARG A 225 -8.67 18.48 -3.98
N GLN A 226 -9.25 19.39 -3.22
CA GLN A 226 -9.56 20.74 -3.70
C GLN A 226 -8.29 21.54 -3.99
N GLU A 227 -7.30 21.47 -3.09
CA GLU A 227 -5.98 22.08 -3.30
C GLU A 227 -5.33 21.52 -4.58
N GLY A 228 -5.31 20.20 -4.76
CA GLY A 228 -4.77 19.57 -5.97
C GLY A 228 -5.51 19.91 -7.26
N ILE A 229 -6.85 20.09 -7.21
CA ILE A 229 -7.63 20.55 -8.37
C ILE A 229 -7.28 21.99 -8.72
N GLU A 230 -7.15 22.87 -7.72
CA GLU A 230 -6.82 24.27 -7.94
C GLU A 230 -5.39 24.42 -8.46
N GLU A 231 -4.41 23.70 -7.87
CA GLU A 231 -3.03 23.64 -8.37
C GLU A 231 -2.99 23.14 -9.82
N GLY A 232 -3.63 22.00 -10.11
CA GLY A 232 -3.69 21.46 -11.47
C GLY A 232 -4.39 22.38 -12.47
N ARG A 233 -5.38 23.16 -12.03
CA ARG A 233 -6.03 24.18 -12.88
C ARG A 233 -5.10 25.34 -13.19
N GLN A 234 -4.34 25.81 -12.21
CA GLN A 234 -3.36 26.89 -12.40
C GLN A 234 -2.22 26.42 -13.30
N GLU A 235 -1.68 25.23 -13.06
CA GLU A 235 -0.67 24.60 -13.92
C GLU A 235 -1.19 24.45 -15.36
N GLY A 236 -2.41 23.95 -15.55
CA GLY A 236 -3.00 23.80 -16.89
C GLY A 236 -3.25 25.12 -17.63
N ILE A 237 -3.59 26.21 -16.91
CA ILE A 237 -3.70 27.55 -17.51
C ILE A 237 -2.32 28.05 -17.95
N GLU A 238 -1.30 27.87 -17.11
CA GLU A 238 0.05 28.31 -17.45
C GLU A 238 0.64 27.50 -18.60
N GLU A 239 0.50 26.17 -18.58
CA GLU A 239 0.90 25.30 -19.70
C GLU A 239 0.17 25.67 -20.99
N GLY A 240 -1.15 25.89 -20.94
CA GLY A 240 -1.93 26.29 -22.10
C GLY A 240 -1.57 27.68 -22.64
N ARG A 241 -1.14 28.59 -21.76
CA ARG A 241 -0.62 29.91 -22.15
C ARG A 241 0.72 29.78 -22.87
N LEU A 242 1.66 29.03 -22.30
CA LEU A 242 2.97 28.78 -22.91
C LEU A 242 2.82 28.08 -24.27
N GLU A 243 2.04 27.01 -24.34
CA GLU A 243 1.76 26.28 -25.58
C GLU A 243 1.10 27.18 -26.64
N GLY A 244 0.09 27.97 -26.24
CA GLY A 244 -0.59 28.91 -27.12
C GLY A 244 0.34 29.97 -27.69
N THR A 245 1.19 30.56 -26.83
CA THR A 245 2.19 31.55 -27.21
C THR A 245 3.21 30.97 -28.18
N ILE A 246 3.79 29.80 -27.87
CA ILE A 246 4.75 29.10 -28.75
C ILE A 246 4.10 28.83 -30.11
N ARG A 247 2.87 28.29 -30.12
CA ARG A 247 2.16 27.92 -31.35
C ARG A 247 1.86 29.13 -32.23
N ILE A 248 1.42 30.25 -31.65
CA ILE A 248 1.15 31.48 -32.40
C ILE A 248 2.46 32.07 -32.94
N ALA A 249 3.48 32.17 -32.09
CA ALA A 249 4.79 32.70 -32.47
C ALA A 249 5.45 31.91 -33.62
N ARG A 250 5.36 30.58 -33.58
CA ARG A 250 5.78 29.68 -34.67
C ARG A 250 5.01 29.96 -35.97
N LYS A 251 3.68 30.11 -35.91
CA LYS A 251 2.85 30.44 -37.09
C LYS A 251 3.22 31.79 -37.71
N LEU A 252 3.71 32.73 -36.90
CA LEU A 252 4.18 34.05 -37.35
C LEU A 252 5.62 34.03 -37.87
N GLY A 253 6.29 32.87 -37.86
CA GLY A 253 7.65 32.71 -38.38
C GLY A 253 8.75 33.20 -37.42
N GLN A 254 8.47 33.32 -36.12
CA GLN A 254 9.48 33.69 -35.13
C GLN A 254 10.52 32.58 -34.95
N THR A 255 11.78 32.98 -34.69
CA THR A 255 12.88 32.04 -34.37
C THR A 255 12.80 31.58 -32.92
N ASP A 256 13.44 30.45 -32.60
CA ASP A 256 13.52 29.89 -31.24
C ASP A 256 13.99 30.93 -30.22
N GLU A 257 15.04 31.70 -30.55
CA GLU A 257 15.54 32.80 -29.73
C GLU A 257 14.48 33.88 -29.44
N GLN A 258 13.65 34.22 -30.43
CA GLN A 258 12.59 35.22 -30.28
C GLN A 258 11.44 34.67 -29.44
N ILE A 259 11.10 33.39 -29.60
CA ILE A 259 10.07 32.72 -28.81
C ILE A 259 10.52 32.64 -27.34
N ILE A 260 11.77 32.24 -27.09
CA ILE A 260 12.34 32.21 -25.74
C ILE A 260 12.26 33.59 -25.09
N ALA A 261 12.70 34.64 -25.78
CA ALA A 261 12.63 36.00 -25.25
C ALA A 261 11.18 36.43 -24.91
N LEU A 262 10.22 36.07 -25.78
CA LEU A 262 8.81 36.39 -25.59
C LEU A 262 8.20 35.63 -24.41
N LEU A 263 8.54 34.36 -24.21
CA LEU A 263 8.11 33.58 -23.04
C LEU A 263 8.70 34.12 -21.73
N GLN A 264 9.96 34.56 -21.74
CA GLN A 264 10.58 35.19 -20.57
C GLN A 264 9.92 36.52 -20.21
N GLU A 265 9.53 37.31 -21.21
CA GLU A 265 8.87 38.61 -21.01
C GLU A 265 7.41 38.45 -20.54
N ASP A 266 6.61 37.66 -21.25
CA ASP A 266 5.18 37.50 -20.96
C ASP A 266 4.91 36.60 -19.75
N SER A 267 5.73 35.57 -19.54
CA SER A 267 5.49 34.56 -18.48
C SER A 267 6.40 34.71 -17.27
N HIS A 268 7.35 35.65 -17.29
CA HIS A 268 8.31 35.86 -16.20
C HIS A 268 9.07 34.60 -15.79
N ILE A 269 9.28 33.69 -16.73
CA ILE A 269 10.01 32.44 -16.52
C ILE A 269 11.49 32.60 -16.84
N THR A 270 12.31 31.70 -16.28
CA THR A 270 13.74 31.66 -16.60
C THR A 270 13.99 31.19 -18.03
N ARG A 271 15.19 31.46 -18.56
CA ARG A 271 15.57 31.01 -19.90
C ARG A 271 15.53 29.48 -20.02
N GLU A 272 15.99 28.77 -19.00
CA GLU A 272 15.99 27.30 -18.95
C GLU A 272 14.55 26.75 -19.05
N GLN A 273 13.62 27.30 -18.27
CA GLN A 273 12.20 26.93 -18.34
C GLN A 273 11.56 27.26 -19.70
N ALA A 274 11.94 28.38 -20.32
CA ALA A 274 11.46 28.74 -21.65
C ALA A 274 11.98 27.79 -22.74
N GLU A 275 13.25 27.37 -22.64
CA GLU A 275 13.87 26.38 -23.54
C GLU A 275 13.21 25.00 -23.37
N GLU A 276 12.95 24.55 -22.14
CA GLU A 276 12.21 23.32 -21.86
C GLU A 276 10.78 23.35 -22.42
N ALA A 277 10.04 24.45 -22.20
CA ALA A 277 8.70 24.63 -22.73
C ALA A 277 8.70 24.60 -24.27
N LEU A 278 9.65 25.31 -24.90
CA LEU A 278 9.81 25.31 -26.35
C LEU A 278 10.07 23.90 -26.89
N ALA A 279 10.95 23.13 -26.25
CA ALA A 279 11.25 21.76 -26.64
C ALA A 279 10.03 20.83 -26.49
N LYS A 280 9.29 20.97 -25.38
CA LYS A 280 8.08 20.20 -25.08
C LYS A 280 6.98 20.44 -26.11
N TYR A 281 6.71 21.70 -26.47
CA TYR A 281 5.55 22.07 -27.30
C TYR A 281 5.87 22.34 -28.78
N SER A 282 7.14 22.36 -29.21
CA SER A 282 7.49 22.41 -30.64
C SER A 282 7.45 21.04 -31.33
N SER A 283 7.29 19.95 -30.57
CA SER A 283 7.37 18.57 -31.08
C SER A 283 6.01 17.97 -31.48
N ASN A 284 4.92 18.77 -31.45
CA ASN A 284 3.54 18.37 -31.80
C ASN A 284 3.02 19.08 -33.05
#